data_AF-D2R0B6-F1
#
_entry.id   AF-D2R0B6-F1
#
_cell.length_a   1.000
_cell.length_b   1.000
_cell.length_c   1.000
_cell.angle_alpha   90.00
_cell.angle_beta   90.00
_cell.angle_gamma   90.00
#
_symmetry.space_group_name_H-M   'P 1'
#
loop_
_entity.id
_entity.type
_entity.pdbx_description
1 polymer ?
#
loop_
_entity_poly.entity_id
_entity_poly.type
_entity_poly.pdbx_seq_one_letter_code
_entity_poly.pdbx_strand_id
1 'polypeptide(L)'
;MKRYFTTTRWLTTSLVVALLLLGSTSAMAQTYGYVAPPVSNGYGYGYGSPYRGWGGFGYHSSTYEEGVLRGAAELTRAAGEANLYNSMAAERYESARQAAIQNRKLATDTYFAMRKVNQEARAAERPTRLSVDQYATIAQRMAPSPLAAQQYEPTTGKLGWPEVLMTKEFEADRNAIDAAFRSRDASDGGRGSQFAAHIATHAERMRQTLRGNIDTLRPMDYMAGKKFIDSVAHEANQLFDLRAVATR
;
A
#
# COMPACT_ATOMS: atom_id res chain seq x y z
N MET A 1 56.20 16.61 -12.51
CA MET A 1 55.66 17.26 -13.73
C MET A 1 55.91 16.33 -14.90
N LYS A 2 54.86 15.66 -15.40
CA LYS A 2 54.67 15.03 -16.74
C LYS A 2 53.67 13.88 -16.60
N ARG A 3 52.42 14.23 -16.92
CA ARG A 3 51.28 13.33 -17.14
C ARG A 3 51.49 12.68 -18.51
N TYR A 4 51.22 11.38 -18.63
CA TYR A 4 50.75 10.82 -19.90
C TYR A 4 49.64 9.80 -19.63
N PHE A 5 48.45 10.21 -20.06
CA PHE A 5 47.24 9.42 -20.23
C PHE A 5 47.40 8.45 -21.41
N THR A 6 46.93 7.22 -21.26
CA THR A 6 46.59 6.30 -22.37
C THR A 6 45.32 5.53 -21.95
N THR A 7 44.13 6.05 -22.24
CA THR A 7 43.24 5.69 -23.36
C THR A 7 43.28 4.22 -23.81
N THR A 8 42.25 3.45 -23.42
CA THR A 8 41.77 2.33 -24.23
C THR A 8 40.24 2.33 -24.17
N ARG A 9 39.64 2.82 -25.26
CA ARG A 9 38.21 2.73 -25.60
C ARG A 9 37.96 1.35 -26.20
N TRP A 10 36.92 0.67 -25.77
CA TRP A 10 36.27 -0.40 -26.54
C TRP A 10 34.79 -0.07 -26.73
N LEU A 11 34.36 -0.28 -27.97
CA LEU A 11 33.09 0.03 -28.65
C LEU A 11 31.87 -0.55 -27.90
N THR A 12 30.82 0.22 -27.59
CA THR A 12 29.65 0.51 -28.43
C THR A 12 29.12 -0.66 -29.25
N THR A 13 28.08 -1.32 -28.73
CA THR A 13 27.02 -1.94 -29.53
C THR A 13 25.67 -1.52 -28.98
N SER A 14 25.06 -0.57 -29.68
CA SER A 14 23.68 -0.15 -29.57
C SER A 14 22.74 -1.31 -29.93
N LEU A 15 21.69 -1.53 -29.14
CA LEU A 15 20.49 -2.21 -29.62
C LEU A 15 19.31 -1.26 -29.43
N VAL A 16 19.03 -0.53 -30.51
CA VAL A 16 17.78 0.20 -30.73
C VAL A 16 16.79 -0.82 -31.27
N VAL A 17 15.74 -1.12 -30.52
CA VAL A 17 14.50 -1.68 -31.06
C VAL A 17 13.41 -0.65 -30.78
N ALA A 18 13.04 0.05 -31.85
CA ALA A 18 11.87 0.88 -31.95
C ALA A 18 10.69 0.05 -32.48
N LEU A 19 9.48 0.57 -32.24
CA LEU A 19 8.17 0.22 -32.82
C LEU A 19 7.51 -1.04 -32.22
N LEU A 20 6.29 -1.01 -31.67
CA LEU A 20 5.06 -0.46 -32.24
C LEU A 20 3.95 -0.27 -31.18
N LEU A 21 3.39 0.94 -31.18
CA LEU A 21 2.02 1.36 -30.89
C LEU A 21 1.00 0.27 -30.49
N LEU A 22 0.57 0.31 -29.22
CA LEU A 22 -0.83 0.07 -28.86
C LEU A 22 -1.32 1.30 -28.12
N GLY A 23 -2.18 2.04 -28.82
CA GLY A 23 -2.76 3.29 -28.34
C GLY A 23 -3.51 3.08 -27.03
N SER A 24 -2.92 3.56 -25.95
CA SER A 24 -3.65 3.96 -24.77
C SER A 24 -4.50 5.17 -25.16
N THR A 25 -5.72 4.91 -25.63
CA THR A 25 -6.76 5.93 -25.65
C THR A 25 -6.95 6.36 -24.20
N SER A 26 -6.41 7.53 -23.87
CA SER A 26 -6.81 8.29 -22.70
C SER A 26 -8.31 8.48 -22.79
N ALA A 27 -9.05 7.71 -22.01
CA ALA A 27 -10.44 8.01 -21.71
C ALA A 27 -10.43 9.41 -21.10
N MET A 28 -10.79 10.39 -21.91
CA MET A 28 -10.97 11.76 -21.46
C MET A 28 -12.02 11.71 -20.36
N ALA A 29 -11.57 11.99 -19.14
CA ALA A 29 -12.45 12.42 -18.08
C ALA A 29 -13.09 13.73 -18.54
N GLN A 30 -14.21 13.62 -19.27
CA GLN A 30 -15.06 14.76 -19.57
C GLN A 30 -15.70 15.18 -18.26
N THR A 31 -15.05 16.12 -17.58
CA THR A 31 -15.72 16.98 -16.62
C THR A 31 -16.88 17.62 -17.36
N TYR A 32 -18.11 17.26 -16.98
CA TYR A 32 -19.32 17.90 -17.47
C TYR A 32 -19.36 19.30 -16.85
N GLY A 33 -18.62 20.23 -17.47
CA GLY A 33 -18.76 21.65 -17.21
C GLY A 33 -20.16 22.06 -17.63
N TYR A 34 -20.97 22.49 -16.67
CA TYR A 34 -22.25 23.12 -16.93
C TYR A 34 -21.98 24.45 -17.66
N VAL A 35 -22.00 24.43 -18.98
CA VAL A 35 -21.93 25.66 -19.78
C VAL A 35 -23.32 26.25 -19.81
N ALA A 36 -23.55 27.27 -18.98
CA ALA A 36 -24.74 28.11 -19.09
C ALA A 36 -24.82 28.69 -20.51
N PRO A 37 -25.98 28.64 -21.19
CA PRO A 37 -26.11 29.28 -22.49
C PRO A 37 -25.89 30.79 -22.34
N PRO A 38 -25.12 31.43 -23.23
CA PRO A 38 -24.94 32.87 -23.19
C PRO A 38 -26.29 33.55 -23.46
N VAL A 39 -26.74 34.35 -22.50
CA VAL A 39 -27.88 35.26 -22.69
C VAL A 39 -27.40 36.36 -23.64
N SER A 40 -27.69 36.20 -24.92
CA SER A 40 -27.43 37.21 -25.95
C SER A 40 -28.53 38.26 -25.91
N ASN A 41 -28.24 39.41 -25.29
CA ASN A 41 -29.00 40.64 -25.49
C ASN A 41 -28.76 41.15 -26.91
N GLY A 42 -29.56 40.66 -27.86
CA GLY A 42 -29.58 41.12 -29.25
C GLY A 42 -30.55 42.29 -29.43
N TYR A 43 -30.00 43.50 -29.46
CA TYR A 43 -30.70 44.70 -29.91
C TYR A 43 -31.19 44.51 -31.36
N GLY A 44 -32.51 44.58 -31.55
CA GLY A 44 -33.14 44.53 -32.87
C GLY A 44 -32.87 45.80 -33.65
N TYR A 45 -32.06 45.68 -34.70
CA TYR A 45 -32.02 46.62 -35.82
C TYR A 45 -32.34 45.84 -37.10
N GLY A 46 -33.46 46.21 -37.73
CA GLY A 46 -33.92 45.57 -38.94
C GLY A 46 -33.07 45.90 -40.16
N TYR A 47 -33.20 45.07 -41.19
CA TYR A 47 -33.19 45.47 -42.59
C TYR A 47 -33.72 44.32 -43.46
N GLY A 48 -34.71 44.64 -44.30
CA GLY A 48 -34.78 44.12 -45.67
C GLY A 48 -35.46 42.77 -45.91
N SER A 49 -36.80 42.77 -46.03
CA SER A 49 -37.48 41.83 -46.92
C SER A 49 -37.98 42.60 -48.14
N PRO A 50 -37.58 42.25 -49.39
CA PRO A 50 -37.90 43.02 -50.57
C PRO A 50 -39.27 42.62 -51.13
N TYR A 51 -40.14 43.62 -51.25
CA TYR A 51 -41.21 43.75 -52.25
C TYR A 51 -41.81 42.46 -52.85
N ARG A 52 -42.97 42.06 -52.32
CA ARG A 52 -44.06 41.52 -53.13
C ARG A 52 -45.41 41.88 -52.51
N GLY A 53 -46.21 42.64 -53.26
CA GLY A 53 -47.66 42.72 -53.05
C GLY A 53 -48.17 43.94 -52.28
N TRP A 54 -48.11 45.10 -52.90
CA TRP A 54 -49.13 46.14 -52.68
C TRP A 54 -50.49 45.56 -53.10
N GLY A 55 -51.46 45.52 -52.18
CA GLY A 55 -52.84 45.12 -52.49
C GLY A 55 -53.42 44.16 -51.48
N GLY A 56 -53.97 44.70 -50.39
CA GLY A 56 -54.71 43.89 -49.44
C GLY A 56 -54.94 44.62 -48.13
N PHE A 57 -55.70 45.72 -48.16
CA PHE A 57 -56.58 46.04 -47.04
C PHE A 57 -57.60 44.90 -46.92
N GLY A 58 -57.14 43.75 -46.42
CA GLY A 58 -57.97 42.64 -46.04
C GLY A 58 -58.68 43.08 -44.78
N TYR A 59 -59.93 43.49 -44.93
CA TYR A 59 -60.91 43.49 -43.85
C TYR A 59 -60.91 42.10 -43.22
N HIS A 60 -60.09 41.87 -42.19
CA HIS A 60 -60.35 40.78 -41.27
C HIS A 60 -61.52 41.25 -40.42
N SER A 61 -62.72 40.85 -40.82
CA SER A 61 -63.86 40.81 -39.92
C SER A 61 -63.57 39.72 -38.89
N SER A 62 -62.73 40.02 -37.89
CA SER A 62 -62.61 39.20 -36.70
C SER A 62 -63.91 39.40 -35.93
N THR A 63 -64.95 38.67 -36.33
CA THR A 63 -66.11 38.50 -35.47
C THR A 63 -65.61 37.85 -34.19
N TYR A 64 -66.12 38.31 -33.05
CA TYR A 64 -65.79 37.73 -31.75
C TYR A 64 -65.93 36.18 -31.77
N GLU A 65 -66.93 35.70 -32.48
CA GLU A 65 -67.23 34.29 -32.70
C GLU A 65 -66.10 33.52 -33.41
N GLU A 66 -65.49 34.08 -34.46
CA GLU A 66 -64.36 33.43 -35.15
C GLU A 66 -63.11 33.33 -34.25
N GLY A 67 -62.82 34.38 -33.48
CA GLY A 67 -61.72 34.37 -32.52
C GLY A 67 -61.91 33.32 -31.42
N VAL A 68 -63.14 33.19 -30.92
CA VAL A 68 -63.53 32.15 -29.94
C VAL A 68 -63.38 30.75 -30.53
N LEU A 69 -63.86 30.52 -31.76
CA LEU A 69 -63.76 29.20 -32.41
C LEU A 69 -62.30 28.81 -32.73
N ARG A 70 -61.47 29.75 -33.19
CA ARG A 70 -60.02 29.49 -33.37
C ARG A 70 -59.33 29.20 -32.04
N GLY A 71 -59.60 29.98 -30.99
CA GLY A 71 -59.07 29.72 -29.65
C GLY A 71 -59.46 28.33 -29.12
N ALA A 72 -60.70 27.90 -29.34
CA ALA A 72 -61.16 26.56 -28.99
C ALA A 72 -60.43 25.45 -29.78
N ALA A 73 -60.19 25.67 -31.08
CA ALA A 73 -59.42 24.74 -31.91
C ALA A 73 -57.93 24.67 -31.48
N GLU A 74 -57.33 25.81 -31.14
CA GLU A 74 -55.96 25.89 -30.61
C GLU A 74 -55.83 25.16 -29.27
N LEU A 75 -56.79 25.31 -28.36
CA LEU A 75 -56.82 24.55 -27.10
C LEU A 75 -56.90 23.04 -27.33
N THR A 76 -57.73 22.60 -28.28
CA THR A 76 -57.86 21.19 -28.63
C THR A 76 -56.56 20.64 -29.23
N ARG A 77 -55.92 21.40 -30.11
CA ARG A 77 -54.60 21.06 -30.67
C ARG A 77 -53.53 21.02 -29.60
N ALA A 78 -53.48 22.01 -28.71
CA ALA A 78 -52.55 22.08 -27.61
C ALA A 78 -52.71 20.89 -26.65
N ALA A 79 -53.94 20.45 -26.39
CA ALA A 79 -54.20 19.24 -25.61
C ALA A 79 -53.66 17.97 -26.28
N GLY A 80 -53.82 17.85 -27.61
CA GLY A 80 -53.25 16.74 -28.38
C GLY A 80 -51.72 16.74 -28.39
N GLU A 81 -51.11 17.91 -28.62
CA GLU A 81 -49.66 18.10 -28.58
C GLU A 81 -49.10 17.80 -27.18
N ALA A 82 -49.77 18.24 -26.11
CA ALA A 82 -49.39 17.92 -24.74
C ALA A 82 -49.38 16.41 -24.48
N ASN A 83 -50.39 15.66 -24.94
CA ASN A 83 -50.42 14.20 -24.81
C ASN A 83 -49.26 13.51 -25.54
N LEU A 84 -48.91 14.01 -26.74
CA LEU A 84 -47.77 13.51 -27.50
C LEU A 84 -46.45 13.77 -26.76
N TYR A 85 -46.24 15.01 -26.29
CA TYR A 85 -45.02 15.37 -25.55
C TYR A 85 -44.92 14.60 -24.22
N ASN A 86 -46.04 14.39 -23.53
CA ASN A 86 -46.07 13.56 -22.32
C ASN A 86 -45.67 12.10 -22.61
N SER A 87 -46.16 11.54 -23.71
CA SER A 87 -45.81 10.17 -24.13
C SER A 87 -44.33 10.06 -24.50
N MET A 88 -43.82 10.98 -25.31
CA MET A 88 -42.40 11.04 -25.66
C MET A 88 -41.51 11.25 -24.43
N ALA A 89 -41.93 12.07 -23.48
CA ALA A 89 -41.20 12.28 -22.23
C ALA A 89 -41.15 11.00 -21.39
N ALA A 90 -42.26 10.26 -21.30
CA ALA A 90 -42.32 8.98 -20.59
C ALA A 90 -41.39 7.94 -21.23
N GLU A 91 -41.39 7.81 -22.56
CA GLU A 91 -40.48 6.91 -23.26
C GLU A 91 -39.01 7.26 -23.03
N ARG A 92 -38.67 8.55 -23.12
CA ARG A 92 -37.29 9.04 -22.86
C ARG A 92 -36.88 8.79 -21.42
N TYR A 93 -37.79 8.93 -20.46
CA TYR A 93 -37.54 8.66 -19.06
C TYR A 93 -37.22 7.18 -18.84
N GLU A 94 -38.00 6.26 -19.41
CA GLU A 94 -37.75 4.83 -19.28
C GLU A 94 -36.46 4.40 -19.99
N SER A 95 -36.17 4.96 -21.17
CA SER A 95 -34.90 4.73 -21.87
C SER A 95 -33.70 5.18 -21.03
N ALA A 96 -33.77 6.38 -20.43
CA ALA A 96 -32.73 6.89 -19.53
C ALA A 96 -32.56 6.00 -18.28
N ARG A 97 -33.67 5.50 -17.72
CA ARG A 97 -33.66 4.57 -16.59
C ARG A 97 -32.97 3.24 -16.95
N GLN A 98 -33.29 2.67 -18.11
CA GLN A 98 -32.64 1.45 -18.60
C GLN A 98 -31.14 1.65 -18.79
N ALA A 99 -30.73 2.74 -19.44
CA ALA A 99 -29.32 3.09 -19.62
C ALA A 99 -28.60 3.23 -18.27
N ALA A 100 -29.22 3.87 -17.27
CA ALA A 100 -28.65 3.99 -15.93
C ALA A 100 -28.44 2.62 -15.25
N ILE A 101 -29.38 1.69 -15.39
CA ILE A 101 -29.26 0.33 -14.85
C ILE A 101 -28.13 -0.42 -15.55
N GLN A 102 -28.05 -0.34 -16.89
CA GLN A 102 -26.99 -0.98 -17.67
C GLN A 102 -25.61 -0.43 -17.31
N ASN A 103 -25.48 0.88 -17.15
CA ASN A 103 -24.23 1.52 -16.74
C ASN A 103 -23.78 1.06 -15.35
N ARG A 104 -24.72 0.93 -14.40
CA ARG A 104 -24.41 0.38 -13.06
C ARG A 104 -23.97 -1.07 -13.12
N LYS A 105 -24.64 -1.90 -13.93
CA LYS A 105 -24.24 -3.30 -14.15
C LYS A 105 -22.84 -3.37 -14.74
N LEU A 106 -22.59 -2.64 -15.84
CA LEU A 106 -21.29 -2.60 -16.50
C LEU A 106 -20.17 -2.14 -15.56
N ALA A 107 -20.42 -1.11 -14.76
CA ALA A 107 -19.45 -0.63 -13.77
C ALA A 107 -19.11 -1.71 -12.73
N THR A 108 -20.14 -2.44 -12.26
CA THR A 108 -19.98 -3.53 -11.29
C THR A 108 -19.21 -4.70 -11.89
N ASP A 109 -19.58 -5.14 -13.09
CA ASP A 109 -18.94 -6.23 -13.82
C ASP A 109 -17.46 -5.90 -14.09
N THR A 110 -17.19 -4.66 -14.51
CA THR A 110 -15.82 -4.16 -14.74
C THR A 110 -15.00 -4.15 -13.47
N TYR A 111 -15.57 -3.68 -12.35
CA TYR A 111 -14.88 -3.69 -11.06
C TYR A 111 -14.45 -5.10 -10.64
N PHE A 112 -15.35 -6.08 -10.74
CA PHE A 112 -15.03 -7.46 -10.36
C PHE A 112 -14.06 -8.12 -11.34
N ALA A 113 -14.17 -7.83 -12.63
CA ALA A 113 -13.21 -8.30 -13.63
C ALA A 113 -11.80 -7.78 -13.33
N MET A 114 -11.64 -6.47 -13.09
CA MET A 114 -10.35 -5.88 -12.73
C MET A 114 -9.83 -6.44 -11.40
N ARG A 115 -10.70 -6.62 -10.40
CA ARG A 115 -10.33 -7.21 -9.12
C ARG A 115 -9.78 -8.63 -9.28
N LYS A 116 -10.44 -9.46 -10.11
CA LYS A 116 -10.01 -10.82 -10.41
C LYS A 116 -8.64 -10.82 -11.08
N VAL A 117 -8.46 -10.03 -12.14
CA VAL A 117 -7.17 -9.89 -12.84
C VAL A 117 -6.06 -9.45 -11.89
N ASN A 118 -6.32 -8.46 -11.04
CA ASN A 118 -5.35 -8.00 -10.04
C ASN A 118 -5.02 -9.08 -9.00
N GLN A 119 -6.01 -9.86 -8.58
CA GLN A 119 -5.79 -10.96 -7.64
C GLN A 119 -4.95 -12.08 -8.25
N GLU A 120 -5.21 -12.42 -9.51
CA GLU A 120 -4.44 -13.42 -10.27
C GLU A 120 -3.00 -12.96 -10.50
N ALA A 121 -2.78 -11.70 -10.91
CA ALA A 121 -1.45 -11.12 -11.05
C ALA A 121 -0.68 -11.16 -9.72
N ARG A 122 -1.31 -10.72 -8.62
CA ARG A 122 -0.70 -10.79 -7.28
C ARG A 122 -0.46 -12.22 -6.80
N ALA A 123 -1.26 -13.18 -7.22
CA ALA A 123 -1.06 -14.59 -6.89
C ALA A 123 0.11 -15.19 -7.68
N ALA A 124 0.28 -14.82 -8.95
CA ALA A 124 1.40 -15.22 -9.78
C ALA A 124 2.74 -14.62 -9.29
N GLU A 125 2.72 -13.37 -8.83
CA GLU A 125 3.91 -12.68 -8.29
C GLU A 125 4.20 -13.02 -6.83
N ARG A 126 3.30 -13.74 -6.14
CA ARG A 126 3.48 -14.06 -4.72
C ARG A 126 4.67 -14.99 -4.56
N PRO A 127 5.68 -14.61 -3.75
CA PRO A 127 6.77 -15.51 -3.44
C PRO A 127 6.19 -16.75 -2.74
N THR A 128 6.71 -17.92 -3.10
CA THR A 128 6.37 -19.19 -2.44
C THR A 128 6.59 -19.03 -0.94
N ARG A 129 5.51 -19.17 -0.17
CA ARG A 129 5.60 -19.18 1.29
C ARG A 129 6.44 -20.39 1.68
N LEU A 130 7.44 -20.17 2.52
CA LEU A 130 8.24 -21.26 3.06
C LEU A 130 7.34 -22.19 3.89
N SER A 131 7.62 -23.48 3.85
CA SER A 131 6.97 -24.46 4.73
C SER A 131 7.27 -24.12 6.20
N VAL A 132 6.41 -24.54 7.12
CA VAL A 132 6.66 -24.47 8.56
C VAL A 132 8.01 -25.11 8.91
N ASP A 133 8.36 -26.24 8.28
CA ASP A 133 9.63 -26.91 8.50
C ASP A 133 10.83 -26.11 8.00
N GLN A 134 10.65 -25.39 6.87
CA GLN A 134 11.66 -24.49 6.34
C GLN A 134 11.85 -23.28 7.25
N TYR A 135 10.76 -22.72 7.78
CA TYR A 135 10.83 -21.67 8.79
C TYR A 135 11.52 -22.16 10.07
N ALA A 136 11.19 -23.36 10.55
CA ALA A 136 11.84 -23.96 11.72
C ALA A 136 13.33 -24.17 11.48
N THR A 137 13.72 -24.69 10.31
CA THR A 137 15.12 -24.87 9.92
C THR A 137 15.88 -23.55 9.86
N ILE A 138 15.27 -22.52 9.25
CA ILE A 138 15.88 -21.18 9.18
C ILE A 138 16.01 -20.60 10.59
N ALA A 139 14.98 -20.70 11.42
CA ALA A 139 15.01 -20.23 12.79
C ALA A 139 16.09 -20.93 13.63
N GLN A 140 16.25 -22.25 13.48
CA GLN A 140 17.32 -23.02 14.13
C GLN A 140 18.71 -22.58 13.65
N ARG A 141 18.89 -22.32 12.35
CA ARG A 141 20.17 -21.84 11.79
C ARG A 141 20.50 -20.39 12.19
N MET A 142 19.49 -19.57 12.40
CA MET A 142 19.63 -18.17 12.82
C MET A 142 19.74 -18.02 14.34
N ALA A 143 19.43 -19.06 15.11
CA ALA A 143 19.60 -19.03 16.56
C ALA A 143 21.08 -18.79 16.91
N PRO A 144 21.38 -17.95 17.92
CA PRO A 144 22.72 -17.83 18.45
C PRO A 144 23.26 -19.21 18.86
N SER A 145 24.56 -19.43 18.67
CA SER A 145 25.19 -20.66 19.15
C SER A 145 24.98 -20.79 20.66
N PRO A 146 24.67 -22.00 21.18
CA PRO A 146 24.59 -22.19 22.62
C PRO A 146 25.94 -21.88 23.27
N LEU A 147 25.91 -21.47 24.54
CA LEU A 147 27.15 -21.28 25.31
C LEU A 147 27.92 -22.59 25.36
N ALA A 148 29.21 -22.55 25.06
CA ALA A 148 30.06 -23.75 25.17
C ALA A 148 30.12 -24.22 26.64
N ALA A 149 30.35 -25.51 26.88
CA ALA A 149 30.45 -26.06 28.24
C ALA A 149 31.56 -25.40 29.10
N GLN A 150 32.55 -24.79 28.46
CA GLN A 150 33.61 -24.01 29.12
C GLN A 150 33.16 -22.58 29.50
N GLN A 151 32.10 -22.08 28.87
CA GLN A 151 31.55 -20.73 29.02
C GLN A 151 30.32 -20.69 29.93
N TYR A 152 29.63 -21.82 30.11
CA TYR A 152 28.52 -21.95 31.05
C TYR A 152 28.52 -23.33 31.67
N GLU A 153 28.52 -23.38 33.00
CA GLU A 153 28.38 -24.59 33.78
C GLU A 153 26.95 -24.65 34.37
N PRO A 154 26.05 -25.50 33.85
CA PRO A 154 24.64 -25.51 34.24
C PRO A 154 24.40 -25.88 35.71
N THR A 155 25.30 -26.65 36.32
CA THR A 155 25.20 -27.12 37.71
C THR A 155 25.56 -26.04 38.73
N THR A 156 26.49 -25.15 38.39
CA THR A 156 26.97 -24.09 39.29
C THR A 156 26.43 -22.71 38.91
N GLY A 157 25.83 -22.56 37.72
CA GLY A 157 25.38 -21.30 37.18
C GLY A 157 26.52 -20.33 36.84
N LYS A 158 27.77 -20.81 36.74
CA LYS A 158 28.93 -19.98 36.46
C LYS A 158 29.05 -19.65 34.97
N LEU A 159 29.28 -18.37 34.66
CA LEU A 159 29.53 -17.87 33.31
C LEU A 159 31.01 -17.51 33.13
N GLY A 160 31.61 -18.01 32.05
CA GLY A 160 32.97 -17.70 31.61
C GLY A 160 32.98 -16.51 30.66
N TRP A 161 33.05 -15.30 31.22
CA TRP A 161 33.04 -14.06 30.46
C TRP A 161 34.29 -13.91 29.56
N PRO A 162 34.16 -13.47 28.30
CA PRO A 162 35.30 -13.14 27.46
C PRO A 162 36.02 -11.87 27.93
N GLU A 163 37.32 -11.76 27.66
CA GLU A 163 38.19 -10.66 28.15
C GLU A 163 37.65 -9.27 27.82
N VAL A 164 37.11 -9.08 26.61
CA VAL A 164 36.49 -7.81 26.17
C VAL A 164 35.34 -7.35 27.07
N LEU A 165 34.64 -8.30 27.70
CA LEU A 165 33.55 -8.02 28.61
C LEU A 165 34.00 -7.97 30.07
N MET A 166 35.27 -8.19 30.41
CA MET A 166 35.77 -8.14 31.79
C MET A 166 36.11 -6.72 32.28
N THR A 167 36.05 -5.72 31.40
CA THR A 167 36.35 -4.32 31.76
C THR A 167 35.36 -3.77 32.80
N LYS A 168 35.75 -2.72 33.51
CA LYS A 168 34.94 -2.11 34.59
C LYS A 168 33.56 -1.64 34.11
N GLU A 169 33.44 -1.25 32.85
CA GLU A 169 32.20 -0.73 32.24
C GLU A 169 31.07 -1.76 32.24
N PHE A 170 31.40 -3.04 32.15
CA PHE A 170 30.42 -4.13 32.13
C PHE A 170 30.21 -4.78 33.51
N GLU A 171 30.97 -4.38 34.54
CA GLU A 171 31.01 -5.06 35.84
C GLU A 171 29.64 -5.16 36.51
N ALA A 172 28.87 -4.07 36.48
CA ALA A 172 27.54 -4.04 37.09
C ALA A 172 26.58 -5.02 36.40
N ASP A 173 26.54 -5.03 35.07
CA ASP A 173 25.65 -5.92 34.31
C ASP A 173 26.11 -7.38 34.38
N ARG A 174 27.43 -7.64 34.36
CA ARG A 174 27.99 -8.98 34.58
C ARG A 174 27.56 -9.56 35.94
N ASN A 175 27.73 -8.77 37.01
CA ASN A 175 27.42 -9.23 38.36
C ASN A 175 25.92 -9.51 38.54
N ALA A 176 25.05 -8.69 37.93
CA ALA A 176 23.61 -8.93 37.95
C ALA A 176 23.24 -10.23 37.22
N ILE A 177 23.81 -10.44 36.02
CA ILE A 177 23.59 -11.66 35.24
C ILE A 177 24.13 -12.89 35.99
N ASP A 178 25.36 -12.84 36.51
CA ASP A 178 25.94 -13.94 37.28
C ASP A 178 25.12 -14.31 38.51
N ALA A 179 24.62 -13.30 39.24
CA ALA A 179 23.77 -13.54 40.41
C ALA A 179 22.47 -14.24 40.01
N ALA A 180 21.82 -13.76 38.94
CA ALA A 180 20.59 -14.36 38.43
C ALA A 180 20.80 -15.81 37.95
N PHE A 181 21.90 -16.11 37.24
CA PHE A 181 22.19 -17.47 36.78
C PHE A 181 22.53 -18.43 37.91
N ARG A 182 23.15 -17.95 39.01
CA ARG A 182 23.41 -18.77 40.21
C ARG A 182 22.14 -19.08 41.00
N SER A 183 21.15 -18.19 40.96
CA SER A 183 19.86 -18.38 41.65
C SER A 183 18.79 -19.04 40.77
N ARG A 184 19.12 -19.44 39.53
CA ARG A 184 18.16 -19.97 38.56
C ARG A 184 17.54 -21.27 39.06
N ASP A 185 16.21 -21.33 39.01
CA ASP A 185 15.45 -22.53 39.31
C ASP A 185 14.70 -23.10 38.09
N ALA A 186 13.98 -24.20 38.29
CA ALA A 186 13.20 -24.84 37.22
C ALA A 186 11.98 -24.01 36.77
N SER A 187 11.46 -23.12 37.62
CA SER A 187 10.36 -22.19 37.30
C SER A 187 10.81 -20.95 36.52
N ASP A 188 12.10 -20.62 36.56
CA ASP A 188 12.69 -19.50 35.83
C ASP A 188 12.91 -19.78 34.33
N GLY A 189 12.73 -21.03 33.91
CA GLY A 189 12.91 -21.47 32.53
C GLY A 189 11.76 -21.08 31.60
N GLY A 190 12.11 -20.77 30.35
CA GLY A 190 11.15 -20.63 29.26
C GLY A 190 11.00 -19.22 28.70
N ARG A 191 10.49 -19.15 27.47
CA ARG A 191 10.32 -17.91 26.72
C ARG A 191 9.31 -17.00 27.44
N GLY A 192 9.75 -15.81 27.82
CA GLY A 192 8.92 -14.81 28.49
C GLY A 192 8.87 -14.92 30.02
N SER A 193 9.74 -15.73 30.64
CA SER A 193 9.89 -15.74 32.10
C SER A 193 10.41 -14.38 32.61
N GLN A 194 10.14 -14.07 33.88
CA GLN A 194 10.69 -12.86 34.51
C GLN A 194 12.22 -12.89 34.52
N PHE A 195 12.81 -14.07 34.73
CA PHE A 195 14.24 -14.31 34.57
C PHE A 195 14.75 -13.93 33.19
N ALA A 196 14.13 -14.45 32.12
CA ALA A 196 14.52 -14.13 30.75
C ALA A 196 14.42 -12.62 30.44
N ALA A 197 13.37 -11.96 30.94
CA ALA A 197 13.19 -10.51 30.80
C ALA A 197 14.27 -9.70 31.56
N HIS A 198 14.62 -10.15 32.77
CA HIS A 198 15.67 -9.54 33.58
C HIS A 198 17.04 -9.66 32.89
N ILE A 199 17.41 -10.85 32.43
CA ILE A 199 18.65 -11.08 31.67
C ILE A 199 18.66 -10.26 30.37
N ALA A 200 17.53 -10.22 29.64
CA ALA A 200 17.44 -9.45 28.40
C ALA A 200 17.71 -7.95 28.61
N THR A 201 17.27 -7.39 29.74
CA THR A 201 17.52 -5.98 30.09
C THR A 201 19.01 -5.70 30.27
N HIS A 202 19.72 -6.54 31.04
CA HIS A 202 21.16 -6.37 31.25
C HIS A 202 21.96 -6.67 29.98
N ALA A 203 21.58 -7.70 29.23
CA ALA A 203 22.20 -8.01 27.94
C ALA A 203 22.08 -6.84 26.96
N GLU A 204 20.94 -6.16 26.91
CA GLU A 204 20.76 -5.00 26.02
C GLU A 204 21.62 -3.80 26.44
N ARG A 205 21.72 -3.53 27.75
CA ARG A 205 22.65 -2.51 28.26
C ARG A 205 24.09 -2.82 27.88
N MET A 206 24.51 -4.07 28.03
CA MET A 206 25.84 -4.51 27.60
C MET A 206 26.06 -4.34 26.09
N ARG A 207 25.05 -4.64 25.24
CA ARG A 207 25.15 -4.40 23.79
C ARG A 207 25.32 -2.92 23.46
N GLN A 208 24.60 -2.04 24.16
CA GLN A 208 24.69 -0.60 23.94
C GLN A 208 26.07 -0.07 24.31
N THR A 209 26.60 -0.46 25.47
CA THR A 209 27.97 -0.13 25.89
C THR A 209 29.00 -0.67 24.91
N LEU A 210 28.88 -1.94 24.50
CA LEU A 210 29.79 -2.56 23.52
C LEU A 210 29.74 -1.85 22.16
N ARG A 211 28.56 -1.41 21.72
CA ARG A 211 28.40 -0.62 20.49
C ARG A 211 29.04 0.76 20.60
N GLY A 212 28.97 1.40 21.76
CA GLY A 212 29.66 2.67 22.02
C GLY A 212 31.19 2.55 21.88
N ASN A 213 31.74 1.36 22.18
CA ASN A 213 33.16 1.07 22.11
C ASN A 213 33.61 0.43 20.78
N ILE A 214 32.77 0.46 19.74
CA ILE A 214 33.08 -0.25 18.47
C ILE A 214 34.34 0.30 17.79
N ASP A 215 34.62 1.59 17.93
CA ASP A 215 35.76 2.25 17.30
C ASP A 215 37.09 1.99 18.03
N THR A 216 37.02 1.57 19.30
CA THR A 216 38.21 1.31 20.14
C THR A 216 38.57 -0.17 20.20
N LEU A 217 37.62 -1.06 19.91
CA LEU A 217 37.80 -2.50 19.96
C LEU A 217 38.24 -3.06 18.61
N ARG A 218 39.07 -4.11 18.65
CA ARG A 218 39.35 -4.88 17.43
C ARG A 218 38.05 -5.55 16.96
N PRO A 219 37.78 -5.63 15.65
CA PRO A 219 36.53 -6.21 15.13
C PRO A 219 36.26 -7.63 15.65
N MET A 220 37.30 -8.43 15.83
CA MET A 220 37.18 -9.79 16.37
C MET A 220 36.71 -9.82 17.83
N ASP A 221 37.23 -8.92 18.67
CA ASP A 221 36.87 -8.84 20.09
C ASP A 221 35.45 -8.34 20.26
N TYR A 222 35.05 -7.33 19.46
CA TYR A 222 33.67 -6.87 19.40
C TYR A 222 32.70 -8.01 19.04
N MET A 223 33.02 -8.77 17.99
CA MET A 223 32.20 -9.90 17.56
C MET A 223 32.12 -11.00 18.63
N ALA A 224 33.21 -11.30 19.31
CA ALA A 224 33.25 -12.28 20.39
C ALA A 224 32.35 -11.84 21.56
N GLY A 225 32.47 -10.60 22.02
CA GLY A 225 31.63 -10.03 23.07
C GLY A 225 30.15 -10.02 22.70
N LYS A 226 29.83 -9.57 21.48
CA LYS A 226 28.45 -9.54 20.98
C LYS A 226 27.84 -10.93 20.92
N LYS A 227 28.56 -11.89 20.34
CA LYS A 227 28.09 -13.29 20.25
C LYS A 227 27.84 -13.88 21.63
N PHE A 228 28.74 -13.62 22.59
CA PHE A 228 28.58 -14.09 23.97
C PHE A 228 27.30 -13.52 24.60
N ILE A 229 27.08 -12.20 24.52
CA ILE A 229 25.87 -11.55 25.06
C ILE A 229 24.60 -12.14 24.43
N ASP A 230 24.60 -12.37 23.12
CA ASP A 230 23.47 -12.97 22.40
C ASP A 230 23.22 -14.43 22.85
N SER A 231 24.30 -15.16 23.14
CA SER A 231 24.22 -16.55 23.64
C SER A 231 23.69 -16.61 25.07
N VAL A 232 24.09 -15.68 25.95
CA VAL A 232 23.55 -15.55 27.32
C VAL A 232 22.05 -15.25 27.31
N ALA A 233 21.61 -14.30 26.48
CA ALA A 233 20.20 -13.99 26.34
C ALA A 233 19.40 -15.18 25.75
N HIS A 234 20.01 -15.94 24.85
CA HIS A 234 19.40 -17.15 24.30
C HIS A 234 19.24 -18.24 25.37
N GLU A 235 20.28 -18.49 26.17
CA GLU A 235 20.29 -19.46 27.26
C GLU A 235 19.22 -19.16 28.31
N ALA A 236 18.99 -17.87 28.61
CA ALA A 236 17.96 -17.47 29.55
C ALA A 236 16.54 -17.84 29.10
N ASN A 237 16.30 -17.96 27.80
CA ASN A 237 15.02 -18.39 27.23
C ASN A 237 14.87 -19.91 27.13
N GLN A 238 15.94 -20.67 27.37
CA GLN A 238 15.87 -22.14 27.37
C GLN A 238 15.18 -22.63 28.66
N LEU A 239 14.49 -23.76 28.55
CA LEU A 239 13.94 -24.44 29.72
C LEU A 239 15.10 -25.02 30.53
N PHE A 240 15.07 -24.82 31.84
CA PHE A 240 16.06 -25.42 32.73
C PHE A 240 15.73 -26.90 32.91
N ASP A 241 16.41 -27.77 32.16
CA ASP A 241 16.25 -29.22 32.28
C ASP A 241 17.36 -29.82 33.13
N LEU A 242 17.05 -30.11 34.39
CA LEU A 242 17.93 -30.81 35.33
C LEU A 242 18.29 -32.24 34.88
N ARG A 243 17.49 -32.86 34.01
CA ARG A 243 17.70 -34.25 33.55
C ARG A 243 18.66 -34.33 32.37
N ALA A 244 18.66 -33.31 31.49
CA ALA A 244 19.59 -33.25 30.35
C ALA A 244 21.07 -33.16 30.77
N VAL A 245 21.34 -32.65 31.98
CA VAL A 245 22.69 -32.51 32.56
C VAL A 245 23.31 -33.86 32.97
N ALA A 246 22.49 -34.89 33.24
CA ALA A 246 22.99 -36.22 33.62
C ALA A 246 23.42 -37.10 32.42
N THR A 247 23.16 -36.65 31.18
CA THR A 247 23.39 -37.43 29.96
C THR A 247 24.30 -36.74 28.93
N ARG A 248 25.00 -35.67 29.32
CA ARG A 248 26.00 -34.99 28.48
C ARG A 248 27.41 -35.12 29.04
#